data_AF-A0A484TM77-F1
#
_entry.id   AF-A0A484TM77-F1
#
_cell.length_a   1.000
_cell.length_b   1.000
_cell.length_c   1.000
_cell.angle_alpha   90.00
_cell.angle_beta   90.00
_cell.angle_gamma   90.00
#
_symmetry.space_group_name_H-M   'P 1'
#
loop_
_entity.id
_entity.type
_entity.pdbx_description
1 polymer ?
#
loop_
_entity_poly.entity_id
_entity_poly.type
_entity_poly.pdbx_seq_one_letter_code
_entity_poly.pdbx_strand_id
1 'polypeptide(L)'
;MVMPAIPFDRVGSVPSRLPCRDGNRHTPTRLANAIGWRVFIATATPLAANAQVSTNLERAPTLTIERYSEDWSALADPANRKGRWTEPFEYIPLSDDGTTYLTTGAEARSRYEGYENVNWGSAPDDSYVWHRLMPYADLHSGNVRMFVQPILSAISGTDRMKGPADTTGVDMLQAFVDVELAVPGDASLQLSAGRKLVSFGSGRFIDRRYGTGVPLPFDGFEATVTDKTRQLTSFYLQPVDTQLGGFNDRRSRNKAIWGAYATQWFDAKHLNGFDVYYIGLRDRNAVFDQGAGKQLAHTVGSRLFGDDGAWHWNLEAAFQLGTFSGHRSQAWGAGAETGYRFRSTPLQPEIALTADIVSGDSDPDDRKLADDARAELDRVAQCF
;
A
#
# COMPACT_ATOMS: atom_id res chain seq x y z
N MET A 1 -47.47 -0.16 -28.07
CA MET A 1 -47.61 1.31 -27.92
C MET A 1 -46.38 1.95 -28.55
N VAL A 2 -46.53 3.04 -29.31
CA VAL A 2 -45.54 3.43 -30.35
C VAL A 2 -45.27 4.94 -30.34
N MET A 3 -43.97 5.31 -30.36
CA MET A 3 -43.42 6.66 -30.64
C MET A 3 -43.78 7.78 -29.63
N PRO A 4 -43.09 8.96 -29.67
CA PRO A 4 -42.03 9.38 -30.59
C PRO A 4 -40.68 9.77 -29.94
N ALA A 5 -39.69 10.02 -30.80
CA ALA A 5 -38.50 10.83 -30.51
C ALA A 5 -38.35 11.89 -31.64
N ILE A 6 -37.92 13.12 -31.33
CA ILE A 6 -37.59 14.21 -32.28
C ILE A 6 -36.85 15.36 -31.50
N PRO A 7 -36.03 16.22 -32.14
CA PRO A 7 -34.64 16.43 -31.67
C PRO A 7 -34.22 17.92 -31.51
N PHE A 8 -33.05 18.32 -32.06
CA PHE A 8 -32.34 19.62 -32.07
C PHE A 8 -31.52 19.97 -30.80
N ASP A 9 -30.41 20.74 -30.87
CA ASP A 9 -29.32 20.85 -31.87
C ASP A 9 -28.11 21.62 -31.27
N ARG A 10 -27.08 21.87 -32.10
CA ARG A 10 -25.81 22.60 -31.92
C ARG A 10 -25.81 23.93 -31.13
N VAL A 11 -24.56 24.35 -30.84
CA VAL A 11 -24.05 25.70 -30.48
C VAL A 11 -24.07 25.99 -28.96
N GLY A 12 -22.96 26.40 -28.34
CA GLY A 12 -21.62 26.59 -28.90
C GLY A 12 -20.55 27.00 -27.89
N SER A 13 -19.29 27.06 -28.35
CA SER A 13 -18.13 27.47 -27.56
C SER A 13 -18.14 28.96 -27.22
N VAL A 14 -17.95 29.32 -25.94
CA VAL A 14 -17.77 30.71 -25.49
C VAL A 14 -16.30 30.94 -25.10
N PRO A 15 -15.53 31.76 -25.86
CA PRO A 15 -14.15 32.09 -25.52
C PRO A 15 -14.07 33.33 -24.62
N SER A 16 -13.65 33.16 -23.36
CA SER A 16 -13.41 34.26 -22.42
C SER A 16 -11.94 34.74 -22.44
N ARG A 17 -11.60 35.58 -23.44
CA ARG A 17 -10.41 36.45 -23.40
C ARG A 17 -10.84 37.92 -23.39
N LEU A 18 -9.91 38.79 -22.97
CA LEU A 18 -9.91 40.27 -22.91
C LEU A 18 -10.28 40.87 -21.54
N PRO A 19 -9.68 42.02 -21.14
CA PRO A 19 -8.37 42.54 -21.54
C PRO A 19 -7.50 43.05 -20.37
N CYS A 20 -6.19 43.15 -20.59
CA CYS A 20 -5.32 43.99 -19.78
C CYS A 20 -5.69 45.47 -19.98
N ARG A 21 -5.55 46.31 -18.94
CA ARG A 21 -5.61 47.77 -19.07
C ARG A 21 -4.65 48.45 -18.09
N ASP A 22 -3.71 49.20 -18.62
CA ASP A 22 -2.71 49.92 -17.83
C ASP A 22 -3.22 51.22 -17.19
N GLY A 23 -2.62 51.53 -16.05
CA GLY A 23 -2.19 52.89 -15.70
C GLY A 23 -3.21 53.86 -15.08
N ASN A 24 -2.99 54.22 -13.81
CA ASN A 24 -2.36 55.52 -13.54
C ASN A 24 -1.65 55.62 -12.17
N ARG A 25 -1.01 56.78 -11.90
CA ARG A 25 -0.18 57.10 -10.73
C ARG A 25 -0.58 58.50 -10.17
N HIS A 26 -0.13 59.01 -9.02
CA HIS A 26 0.77 58.53 -7.96
C HIS A 26 -0.06 58.31 -6.65
N THR A 27 0.31 58.51 -5.36
CA THR A 27 1.46 59.15 -4.65
C THR A 27 1.50 58.62 -3.19
N PRO A 28 2.66 58.50 -2.52
CA PRO A 28 2.77 57.72 -1.27
C PRO A 28 2.64 58.53 0.03
N THR A 29 2.12 57.89 1.09
CA THR A 29 2.16 58.39 2.46
C THR A 29 3.08 57.52 3.31
N ARG A 30 4.07 58.11 3.98
CA ARG A 30 4.96 57.39 4.91
C ARG A 30 4.29 57.21 6.28
N LEU A 31 4.32 55.98 6.81
CA LEU A 31 4.37 55.72 8.25
C LEU A 31 5.49 54.72 8.52
N ALA A 32 6.09 54.77 9.72
CA ALA A 32 7.34 54.11 10.03
C ALA A 32 7.29 53.34 11.35
N ASN A 33 8.12 52.29 11.44
CA ASN A 33 8.42 51.46 12.61
C ASN A 33 7.22 50.61 13.13
N ALA A 34 7.40 49.39 13.62
CA ALA A 34 8.63 48.73 14.08
C ALA A 34 8.68 47.24 13.71
N ILE A 35 9.88 46.70 13.46
CA ILE A 35 10.11 45.28 13.24
C ILE A 35 10.26 44.58 14.60
N GLY A 36 9.17 44.04 15.13
CA GLY A 36 9.19 43.17 16.30
C GLY A 36 9.33 41.71 15.92
N TRP A 37 10.55 41.15 16.03
CA TRP A 37 10.78 39.72 15.82
C TRP A 37 10.09 38.87 16.90
N ARG A 38 8.88 38.40 16.61
CA ARG A 38 8.18 37.39 17.43
C ARG A 38 8.45 36.01 16.86
N VAL A 39 9.38 35.29 17.49
CA VAL A 39 9.57 33.86 17.27
C VAL A 39 8.36 33.13 17.84
N PHE A 40 7.39 32.81 16.99
CA PHE A 40 6.35 31.84 17.33
C PHE A 40 6.95 30.45 17.23
N ILE A 41 7.22 29.83 18.39
CA ILE A 41 7.47 28.39 18.46
C ILE A 41 6.13 27.70 18.19
N ALA A 42 5.85 27.41 16.92
CA ALA A 42 4.77 26.51 16.55
C ALA A 42 5.14 25.12 17.07
N THR A 43 4.42 24.65 18.09
CA THR A 43 4.57 23.29 18.62
C THR A 43 3.96 22.30 17.62
N ALA A 44 4.73 21.99 16.58
CA ALA A 44 4.39 20.92 15.65
C ALA A 44 4.35 19.59 16.41
N THR A 45 3.14 19.10 16.68
CA THR A 45 2.93 17.72 17.11
C THR A 45 3.46 16.81 16.01
N PRO A 46 4.42 15.90 16.29
CA PRO A 46 4.98 15.05 15.25
C PRO A 46 3.90 14.09 14.74
N LEU A 47 3.44 14.33 13.52
CA LEU A 47 2.76 13.30 12.73
C LEU A 47 3.77 12.20 12.48
N ALA A 48 3.62 11.07 13.18
CA ALA A 48 4.45 9.89 12.97
C ALA A 48 4.18 9.36 11.56
N ALA A 49 5.13 9.60 10.64
CA ALA A 49 5.23 8.83 9.42
C ALA A 49 5.40 7.35 9.80
N ASN A 50 4.69 6.46 9.12
CA ASN A 50 4.76 5.03 9.41
C ASN A 50 6.02 4.43 8.76
N ALA A 51 7.19 4.73 9.33
CA ALA A 51 8.37 3.89 9.17
C ALA A 51 8.00 2.44 9.53
N GLN A 52 8.53 1.46 8.79
CA GLN A 52 8.20 0.05 9.00
C GLN A 52 8.48 -0.35 10.46
N VAL A 53 7.46 -0.81 11.19
CA VAL A 53 7.54 -0.99 12.65
C VAL A 53 8.59 -2.06 12.98
N SER A 54 9.65 -1.65 13.67
CA SER A 54 10.70 -2.58 14.12
C SER A 54 10.12 -3.63 15.07
N THR A 55 10.40 -4.90 14.78
CA THR A 55 9.88 -6.05 15.52
C THR A 55 10.45 -6.08 16.95
N ASN A 56 9.67 -5.57 17.91
CA ASN A 56 10.07 -5.53 19.31
C ASN A 56 9.78 -6.89 19.99
N LEU A 57 10.85 -7.65 20.24
CA LEU A 57 10.83 -9.03 20.76
C LEU A 57 10.23 -9.20 22.18
N GLU A 58 9.99 -8.12 22.93
CA GLU A 58 9.43 -8.19 24.29
C GLU A 58 7.91 -7.89 24.35
N ARG A 59 7.24 -7.75 23.20
CA ARG A 59 5.79 -7.49 23.13
C ARG A 59 5.07 -8.69 22.50
N ALA A 60 3.82 -8.92 22.90
CA ALA A 60 2.91 -9.85 22.21
C ALA A 60 2.91 -9.53 20.69
N PRO A 61 2.75 -10.54 19.80
CA PRO A 61 3.05 -10.41 18.38
C PRO A 61 2.49 -9.12 17.80
N THR A 62 3.37 -8.33 17.19
CA THR A 62 3.04 -6.97 16.77
C THR A 62 1.99 -7.04 15.68
N LEU A 63 0.74 -6.71 16.04
CA LEU A 63 -0.48 -6.76 15.22
C LEU A 63 -0.23 -6.45 13.74
N THR A 64 0.04 -7.49 12.94
CA THR A 64 0.52 -7.34 11.56
C THR A 64 -0.60 -6.88 10.64
N ILE A 65 -0.30 -6.00 9.70
CA ILE A 65 -1.30 -5.40 8.82
C ILE A 65 -2.10 -6.48 8.05
N GLU A 66 -1.39 -7.54 7.67
CA GLU A 66 -1.84 -8.72 6.94
C GLU A 66 -2.76 -9.64 7.76
N ARG A 67 -2.64 -9.63 9.09
CA ARG A 67 -3.19 -10.59 10.08
C ARG A 67 -2.74 -12.03 9.91
N TYR A 68 -2.61 -12.57 8.70
CA TYR A 68 -2.15 -13.95 8.47
C TYR A 68 -0.68 -14.21 8.84
N SER A 69 0.08 -13.16 9.17
CA SER A 69 1.44 -13.26 9.74
C SER A 69 1.47 -13.14 11.27
N GLU A 70 0.31 -13.07 11.94
CA GLU A 70 0.21 -13.24 13.39
C GLU A 70 0.26 -14.75 13.71
N ASP A 71 1.26 -15.18 14.49
CA ASP A 71 1.42 -16.57 14.94
C ASP A 71 1.07 -16.71 16.42
N TRP A 72 0.08 -17.56 16.71
CA TRP A 72 -0.41 -17.88 18.04
C TRP A 72 -0.12 -19.33 18.45
N SER A 73 0.61 -20.10 17.63
CA SER A 73 0.95 -21.52 17.87
C SER A 73 1.66 -21.74 19.22
N ALA A 74 2.40 -20.75 19.72
CA ALA A 74 3.01 -20.78 21.05
C ALA A 74 1.99 -21.00 22.19
N LEU A 75 0.73 -20.60 22.01
CA LEU A 75 -0.36 -20.83 22.98
C LEU A 75 -0.86 -22.29 22.98
N ALA A 76 -0.38 -23.17 22.10
CA ALA A 76 -0.60 -24.61 22.20
C ALA A 76 -0.12 -25.14 23.56
N ASP A 77 1.06 -24.68 24.02
CA ASP A 77 1.60 -24.98 25.35
C ASP A 77 0.86 -24.18 26.44
N PRO A 78 0.20 -24.85 27.41
CA PRO A 78 -0.42 -24.18 28.55
C PRO A 78 0.55 -23.34 29.39
N ALA A 79 1.85 -23.61 29.39
CA ALA A 79 2.84 -22.80 30.11
C ALA A 79 3.05 -21.41 29.49
N ASN A 80 2.74 -21.22 28.21
CA ASN A 80 2.82 -19.93 27.52
C ASN A 80 1.59 -19.05 27.76
N ARG A 81 0.45 -19.65 28.11
CA ARG A 81 -0.79 -18.93 28.49
C ARG A 81 -0.55 -18.15 29.78
N LYS A 82 -0.82 -16.84 29.78
CA LYS A 82 -0.60 -15.93 30.92
C LYS A 82 -1.90 -15.46 31.55
N GLY A 83 -3.04 -16.02 31.13
CA GLY A 83 -4.36 -15.73 31.69
C GLY A 83 -5.00 -14.46 31.10
N ARG A 84 -4.56 -13.99 29.94
CA ARG A 84 -5.30 -12.97 29.18
C ARG A 84 -6.63 -13.55 28.73
N TRP A 85 -7.69 -12.76 28.82
CA TRP A 85 -9.03 -13.16 28.40
C TRP A 85 -9.15 -13.42 26.88
N THR A 86 -8.17 -12.98 26.08
CA THR A 86 -8.08 -13.20 24.64
C THR A 86 -7.43 -14.53 24.25
N GLU A 87 -6.57 -15.12 25.09
CA GLU A 87 -5.84 -16.37 24.80
C GLU A 87 -6.75 -17.52 24.31
N PRO A 88 -7.97 -17.75 24.83
CA PRO A 88 -8.88 -18.79 24.33
C PRO A 88 -9.52 -18.52 22.95
N PHE A 89 -9.30 -17.33 22.38
CA PHE A 89 -9.76 -16.95 21.04
C PHE A 89 -8.57 -16.82 20.08
N GLU A 90 -7.41 -16.38 20.59
CA GLU A 90 -6.12 -16.35 19.89
C GLU A 90 -5.69 -17.77 19.47
N TYR A 91 -5.93 -18.80 20.30
CA TYR A 91 -5.65 -20.20 19.96
C TYR A 91 -6.72 -21.17 20.48
N ILE A 92 -7.39 -21.86 19.56
CA ILE A 92 -8.43 -22.86 19.82
C ILE A 92 -7.92 -24.23 19.30
N PRO A 93 -7.50 -25.17 20.17
CA PRO A 93 -7.12 -26.52 19.73
C PRO A 93 -8.35 -27.28 19.23
N LEU A 94 -8.20 -28.00 18.12
CA LEU A 94 -9.24 -28.85 17.53
C LEU A 94 -8.84 -30.34 17.47
N SER A 95 -7.57 -30.67 17.71
CA SER A 95 -7.07 -32.02 17.93
C SER A 95 -6.14 -32.11 19.15
N ASP A 96 -6.14 -33.26 19.83
CA ASP A 96 -5.34 -33.51 21.04
C ASP A 96 -3.82 -33.52 20.79
N ASP A 97 -3.40 -33.77 19.54
CA ASP A 97 -2.00 -33.78 19.10
C ASP A 97 -1.49 -32.38 18.68
N GLY A 98 -2.33 -31.35 18.71
CA GLY A 98 -2.00 -29.98 18.30
C GLY A 98 -1.82 -29.79 16.79
N THR A 99 -2.02 -30.81 15.95
CA THR A 99 -1.85 -30.69 14.49
C THR A 99 -2.98 -29.91 13.82
N THR A 100 -4.15 -29.80 14.46
CA THR A 100 -5.30 -29.03 13.96
C THR A 100 -5.77 -28.03 15.01
N TYR A 101 -5.79 -26.75 14.64
CA TYR A 101 -6.19 -25.65 15.51
C TYR A 101 -6.75 -24.48 14.69
N LEU A 102 -7.53 -23.64 15.36
CA LEU A 102 -8.08 -22.40 14.81
C LEU A 102 -7.52 -21.21 15.58
N THR A 103 -6.98 -20.21 14.89
CA THR A 103 -6.72 -18.89 15.49
C THR A 103 -7.78 -17.89 15.03
N THR A 104 -8.12 -16.93 15.88
CA THR A 104 -9.08 -15.86 15.54
C THR A 104 -8.62 -14.52 16.10
N GLY A 105 -9.01 -13.44 15.44
CA GLY A 105 -8.72 -12.07 15.88
C GLY A 105 -9.55 -11.05 15.13
N ALA A 106 -9.38 -9.76 15.46
CA ALA A 106 -10.05 -8.68 14.74
C ALA A 106 -9.28 -7.35 14.84
N GLU A 107 -9.19 -6.65 13.72
CA GLU A 107 -8.88 -5.21 13.72
C GLU A 107 -10.18 -4.42 13.77
N ALA A 108 -10.29 -3.46 14.70
CA ALA A 108 -11.27 -2.38 14.64
C ALA A 108 -10.53 -1.03 14.55
N ARG A 109 -10.78 -0.25 13.50
CA ARG A 109 -10.14 1.05 13.24
C ARG A 109 -11.21 2.11 13.00
N SER A 110 -11.16 3.20 13.76
CA SER A 110 -11.86 4.44 13.43
C SER A 110 -10.81 5.53 13.21
N ARG A 111 -10.92 6.33 12.15
CA ARG A 111 -9.97 7.40 11.81
C ARG A 111 -10.72 8.63 11.34
N TYR A 112 -10.51 9.76 12.02
CA TYR A 112 -10.92 11.08 11.56
C TYR A 112 -9.85 11.66 10.64
N GLU A 113 -10.30 12.31 9.57
CA GLU A 113 -9.50 13.16 8.69
C GLU A 113 -10.24 14.48 8.46
N GLY A 114 -9.47 15.57 8.31
CA GLY A 114 -9.96 16.88 7.92
C GLY A 114 -8.96 17.53 6.98
N TYR A 115 -9.46 18.12 5.91
CA TYR A 115 -8.70 18.75 4.85
C TYR A 115 -9.17 20.19 4.66
N GLU A 116 -8.26 21.15 4.86
CA GLU A 116 -8.51 22.57 4.66
C GLU A 116 -7.69 23.09 3.47
N ASN A 117 -8.23 24.07 2.74
CA ASN A 117 -7.62 24.72 1.58
C ASN A 117 -7.29 23.73 0.44
N VAL A 118 -8.14 22.73 0.22
CA VAL A 118 -7.96 21.68 -0.80
C VAL A 118 -7.73 22.29 -2.18
N ASN A 119 -6.72 21.80 -2.90
CA ASN A 119 -6.26 22.35 -4.20
C ASN A 119 -6.00 23.87 -4.14
N TRP A 120 -5.31 24.33 -3.09
CA TRP A 120 -5.05 25.77 -2.82
C TRP A 120 -6.34 26.59 -2.65
N GLY A 121 -7.39 25.98 -2.10
CA GLY A 121 -8.72 26.56 -1.94
C GLY A 121 -9.60 26.49 -3.20
N SER A 122 -9.20 25.76 -4.25
CA SER A 122 -10.03 25.56 -5.45
C SER A 122 -11.07 24.45 -5.32
N ALA A 123 -11.08 23.72 -4.20
CA ALA A 123 -12.07 22.72 -3.84
C ALA A 123 -12.56 22.96 -2.39
N PRO A 124 -13.78 22.52 -2.03
CA PRO A 124 -14.28 22.66 -0.67
C PRO A 124 -13.41 21.92 0.35
N ASP A 125 -13.35 22.47 1.55
CA ASP A 125 -12.84 21.76 2.73
C ASP A 125 -13.76 20.56 3.03
N ASP A 126 -13.17 19.45 3.48
CA ASP A 126 -13.88 18.19 3.75
C ASP A 126 -13.38 17.56 5.05
N SER A 127 -14.27 16.90 5.79
CA SER A 127 -13.89 16.13 6.97
C SER A 127 -14.79 14.92 7.16
N TYR A 128 -14.20 13.82 7.60
CA TYR A 128 -14.89 12.55 7.69
C TYR A 128 -14.27 11.61 8.72
N VAL A 129 -15.05 10.62 9.12
CA VAL A 129 -14.59 9.48 9.91
C VAL A 129 -14.78 8.22 9.09
N TRP A 130 -13.67 7.50 8.87
CA TRP A 130 -13.68 6.12 8.37
C TRP A 130 -13.82 5.15 9.54
N HIS A 131 -14.64 4.12 9.35
CA HIS A 131 -14.80 3.00 10.28
C HIS A 131 -14.51 1.71 9.54
N ARG A 132 -13.71 0.83 10.14
CA ARG A 132 -13.35 -0.47 9.61
C ARG A 132 -13.33 -1.52 10.71
N LEU A 133 -13.90 -2.70 10.41
CA LEU A 133 -13.82 -3.90 11.23
C LEU A 133 -13.41 -5.07 10.33
N MET A 134 -12.36 -5.80 10.70
CA MET A 134 -11.83 -6.94 9.93
C MET A 134 -11.57 -8.12 10.87
N PRO A 135 -12.61 -8.90 11.23
CA PRO A 135 -12.42 -10.14 11.98
C PRO A 135 -11.82 -11.21 11.07
N TYR A 136 -10.96 -12.07 11.60
CA TYR A 136 -10.36 -13.18 10.87
C TYR A 136 -10.55 -14.52 11.60
N ALA A 137 -10.51 -15.59 10.82
CA ALA A 137 -10.46 -16.97 11.27
C ALA A 137 -9.45 -17.73 10.40
N ASP A 138 -8.56 -18.47 11.05
CA ASP A 138 -7.40 -19.09 10.42
C ASP A 138 -7.22 -20.54 10.92
N LEU A 139 -7.63 -21.49 10.08
CA LEU A 139 -7.64 -22.91 10.39
C LEU A 139 -6.37 -23.58 9.88
N HIS A 140 -5.58 -24.15 10.78
CA HIS A 140 -4.43 -25.00 10.47
C HIS A 140 -4.84 -26.46 10.64
N SER A 141 -4.42 -27.34 9.73
CA SER A 141 -4.59 -28.79 9.86
C SER A 141 -3.45 -29.52 9.15
N GLY A 142 -2.52 -30.05 9.94
CA GLY A 142 -1.31 -30.69 9.45
C GLY A 142 -0.43 -29.70 8.68
N ASN A 143 -0.33 -29.86 7.37
CA ASN A 143 0.41 -28.98 6.47
C ASN A 143 -0.47 -28.10 5.58
N VAL A 144 -1.78 -28.05 5.84
CA VAL A 144 -2.74 -27.21 5.10
C VAL A 144 -3.27 -26.12 6.03
N ARG A 145 -3.36 -24.90 5.51
CA ARG A 145 -3.91 -23.72 6.21
C ARG A 145 -5.03 -23.10 5.40
N MET A 146 -6.10 -22.64 6.05
CA MET A 146 -7.21 -21.92 5.42
C MET A 146 -7.49 -20.62 6.19
N PHE A 147 -7.22 -19.48 5.56
CA PHE A 147 -7.38 -18.15 6.15
C PHE A 147 -8.58 -17.42 5.53
N VAL A 148 -9.46 -16.86 6.37
CA VAL A 148 -10.57 -15.99 5.93
C VAL A 148 -10.67 -14.72 6.77
N GLN A 149 -10.90 -13.59 6.11
CA GLN A 149 -11.09 -12.28 6.72
C GLN A 149 -12.07 -11.43 5.89
N PRO A 150 -13.34 -11.33 6.28
CA PRO A 150 -14.23 -10.30 5.75
C PRO A 150 -13.82 -8.90 6.23
N ILE A 151 -14.22 -7.88 5.48
CA ILE A 151 -14.14 -6.47 5.85
C ILE A 151 -15.54 -5.87 5.96
N LEU A 152 -15.80 -5.18 7.06
CA LEU A 152 -16.90 -4.24 7.21
C LEU A 152 -16.30 -2.83 7.19
N SER A 153 -16.80 -1.94 6.33
CA SER A 153 -16.26 -0.60 6.13
C SER A 153 -17.36 0.45 5.94
N ALA A 154 -17.19 1.64 6.53
CA ALA A 154 -18.12 2.75 6.38
C ALA A 154 -17.41 4.12 6.46
N ILE A 155 -18.00 5.14 5.85
CA ILE A 155 -17.57 6.54 5.94
C ILE A 155 -18.75 7.45 6.30
N SER A 156 -18.55 8.26 7.33
CA SER A 156 -19.51 9.20 7.91
C SER A 156 -18.92 10.61 8.03
N GLY A 157 -19.76 11.65 8.00
CA GLY A 157 -19.33 13.06 8.17
C GLY A 157 -19.19 13.85 6.87
N THR A 158 -19.07 13.16 5.73
CA THR A 158 -18.98 13.78 4.40
C THR A 158 -20.07 13.28 3.44
N ASP A 159 -20.55 14.21 2.61
CA ASP A 159 -21.47 13.98 1.49
C ASP A 159 -20.73 13.82 0.14
N ARG A 160 -19.38 13.83 0.12
CA ARG A 160 -18.63 13.65 -1.14
C ARG A 160 -18.93 12.29 -1.77
N MET A 161 -18.76 12.21 -3.10
CA MET A 161 -18.87 10.94 -3.82
C MET A 161 -17.85 9.95 -3.27
N LYS A 162 -18.34 8.79 -2.81
CA LYS A 162 -17.57 7.75 -2.14
C LYS A 162 -16.91 6.88 -3.20
N GLY A 163 -15.59 6.76 -3.16
CA GLY A 163 -14.82 5.87 -4.03
C GLY A 163 -14.68 4.48 -3.42
N PRO A 164 -14.37 3.44 -4.21
CA PRO A 164 -14.16 2.09 -3.69
C PRO A 164 -12.97 1.92 -2.73
N ALA A 165 -12.10 2.93 -2.61
CA ALA A 165 -11.05 2.98 -1.60
C ALA A 165 -11.54 3.51 -0.23
N ASP A 166 -12.66 4.24 -0.18
CA ASP A 166 -13.24 4.76 1.07
C ASP A 166 -14.02 3.66 1.82
N THR A 167 -14.85 2.92 1.10
CA THR A 167 -15.75 1.90 1.64
C THR A 167 -16.22 0.96 0.52
N THR A 168 -16.45 -0.31 0.87
CA THR A 168 -17.25 -1.26 0.09
C THR A 168 -18.62 -1.50 0.75
N GLY A 169 -18.68 -1.46 2.08
CA GLY A 169 -19.80 -1.95 2.87
C GLY A 169 -19.38 -3.23 3.59
N VAL A 170 -19.72 -4.40 3.02
CA VAL A 170 -19.35 -5.73 3.57
C VAL A 170 -18.90 -6.66 2.43
N ASP A 171 -17.63 -7.05 2.40
CA ASP A 171 -17.09 -7.99 1.40
C ASP A 171 -16.00 -8.90 2.02
N MET A 172 -15.46 -9.83 1.23
CA MET A 172 -14.37 -10.71 1.62
C MET A 172 -13.02 -10.10 1.23
N LEU A 173 -12.25 -9.63 2.22
CA LEU A 173 -10.95 -9.00 1.98
C LEU A 173 -9.87 -10.05 1.72
N GLN A 174 -9.84 -11.14 2.48
CA GLN A 174 -8.92 -12.26 2.28
C GLN A 174 -9.66 -13.59 2.42
N ALA A 175 -9.36 -14.53 1.54
CA ALA A 175 -9.86 -15.90 1.56
C ALA A 175 -8.91 -16.77 0.72
N PHE A 176 -7.99 -17.48 1.38
CA PHE A 176 -6.94 -18.26 0.71
C PHE A 176 -6.62 -19.56 1.44
N VAL A 177 -5.96 -20.46 0.72
CA VAL A 177 -5.43 -21.72 1.22
C VAL A 177 -3.91 -21.73 1.00
N ASP A 178 -3.15 -22.09 2.03
CA ASP A 178 -1.73 -22.43 1.90
C ASP A 178 -1.51 -23.93 2.07
N VAL A 179 -0.49 -24.47 1.40
CA VAL A 179 0.05 -25.81 1.64
C VAL A 179 1.55 -25.70 1.86
N GLU A 180 2.02 -26.15 3.02
CA GLU A 180 3.43 -26.16 3.40
C GLU A 180 4.08 -27.50 3.04
N LEU A 181 5.29 -27.49 2.50
CA LEU A 181 6.03 -28.68 2.08
C LEU A 181 7.50 -28.56 2.49
N ALA A 182 8.02 -29.57 3.20
CA ALA A 182 9.44 -29.64 3.50
C ALA A 182 10.26 -29.95 2.22
N VAL A 183 11.37 -29.23 2.01
CA VAL A 183 12.31 -29.45 0.89
C VAL A 183 13.74 -29.67 1.41
N PRO A 184 14.64 -30.26 0.60
CA PRO A 184 15.98 -30.64 1.07
C PRO A 184 16.81 -29.43 1.56
N GLY A 185 17.55 -29.61 2.67
CA GLY A 185 18.49 -28.62 3.18
C GLY A 185 17.93 -27.63 4.19
N ASP A 186 17.01 -28.07 5.06
CA ASP A 186 16.31 -27.27 6.07
C ASP A 186 15.47 -26.11 5.47
N ALA A 187 15.05 -26.24 4.20
CA ALA A 187 14.19 -25.30 3.51
C ALA A 187 12.73 -25.75 3.54
N SER A 188 11.81 -24.79 3.37
CA SER A 188 10.38 -25.07 3.16
C SER A 188 9.86 -24.43 1.88
N LEU A 189 8.74 -24.95 1.38
CA LEU A 189 7.99 -24.47 0.22
C LEU A 189 6.53 -24.26 0.63
N GLN A 190 6.10 -23.01 0.67
CA GLN A 190 4.71 -22.61 0.84
C GLN A 190 4.08 -22.42 -0.55
N LEU A 191 2.93 -23.06 -0.80
CA LEU A 191 2.10 -22.84 -2.00
C LEU A 191 0.79 -22.18 -1.58
N SER A 192 0.56 -20.93 -2.01
CA SER A 192 -0.61 -20.12 -1.64
C SER A 192 -1.55 -19.93 -2.83
N ALA A 193 -2.86 -20.02 -2.60
CA ALA A 193 -3.89 -19.81 -3.62
C ALA A 193 -5.16 -19.16 -3.04
N GLY A 194 -5.61 -18.06 -3.63
CA GLY A 194 -6.87 -17.40 -3.26
C GLY A 194 -6.82 -15.87 -3.33
N ARG A 195 -7.56 -15.21 -2.44
CA ARG A 195 -7.58 -13.76 -2.23
C ARG A 195 -6.73 -13.39 -1.02
N LYS A 196 -5.74 -12.52 -1.18
CA LYS A 196 -4.76 -12.19 -0.14
C LYS A 196 -4.29 -10.74 -0.22
N LEU A 197 -3.99 -10.11 0.92
CA LEU A 197 -3.23 -8.85 0.95
C LEU A 197 -1.76 -9.20 0.69
N VAL A 198 -1.13 -8.59 -0.30
CA VAL A 198 0.28 -8.84 -0.64
C VAL A 198 1.05 -7.53 -0.58
N SER A 199 2.27 -7.56 -0.06
CA SER A 199 3.20 -6.43 -0.05
C SER A 199 4.63 -6.98 -0.16
N PHE A 200 5.49 -6.33 -0.95
CA PHE A 200 6.90 -6.72 -1.09
C PHE A 200 7.84 -5.54 -0.82
N GLY A 201 8.96 -5.81 -0.13
CA GLY A 201 9.99 -4.83 0.19
C GLY A 201 9.47 -3.64 1.02
N SER A 202 9.51 -2.45 0.43
CA SER A 202 9.00 -1.20 1.00
C SER A 202 7.48 -1.01 0.79
N GLY A 203 6.82 -1.85 0.00
CA GLY A 203 5.49 -1.58 -0.56
C GLY A 203 5.50 -0.61 -1.75
N ARG A 204 6.67 -0.29 -2.32
CA ARG A 204 6.81 0.72 -3.40
C ARG A 204 6.30 0.24 -4.77
N PHE A 205 6.17 -1.07 -4.99
CA PHE A 205 5.75 -1.64 -6.28
C PHE A 205 4.52 -2.55 -6.20
N ILE A 206 4.30 -3.15 -5.03
CA ILE A 206 3.16 -3.99 -4.69
C ILE A 206 2.94 -3.71 -3.20
N ASP A 207 1.86 -3.00 -2.89
CA ASP A 207 1.31 -2.91 -1.53
C ASP A 207 -0.16 -3.33 -1.55
N ARG A 208 -0.70 -3.33 -0.33
CA ARG A 208 -2.03 -3.71 0.12
C ARG A 208 -2.90 -2.48 0.41
N ARG A 209 -2.48 -1.27 0.02
CA ARG A 209 -3.20 0.01 0.20
C ARG A 209 -3.74 0.27 1.62
N TYR A 210 -3.08 -0.23 2.66
CA TYR A 210 -3.67 -0.27 4.01
C TYR A 210 -4.02 1.12 4.60
N GLY A 211 -3.36 2.15 4.06
CA GLY A 211 -3.64 3.56 4.33
C GLY A 211 -5.09 3.97 4.07
N THR A 212 -5.77 3.44 3.03
CA THR A 212 -7.16 3.79 2.67
C THR A 212 -8.20 3.10 3.57
N GLY A 213 -9.48 3.40 3.38
CA GLY A 213 -10.59 2.73 4.08
C GLY A 213 -10.62 1.23 3.75
N VAL A 214 -10.68 0.90 2.46
CA VAL A 214 -10.60 -0.48 1.94
C VAL A 214 -9.16 -0.75 1.46
N PRO A 215 -8.42 -1.70 2.08
CA PRO A 215 -7.14 -2.18 1.56
C PRO A 215 -7.29 -2.82 0.16
N LEU A 216 -6.20 -3.04 -0.58
CA LEU A 216 -6.22 -3.74 -1.86
C LEU A 216 -5.76 -5.20 -1.70
N PRO A 217 -6.65 -6.17 -1.84
CA PRO A 217 -6.27 -7.58 -1.99
C PRO A 217 -6.06 -7.95 -3.46
N PHE A 218 -5.38 -9.08 -3.65
CA PHE A 218 -5.11 -9.71 -4.94
C PHE A 218 -5.70 -11.12 -4.99
N ASP A 219 -6.37 -11.45 -6.08
CA ASP A 219 -6.84 -12.81 -6.40
C ASP A 219 -5.76 -13.50 -7.27
N GLY A 220 -5.10 -14.56 -6.77
CA GLY A 220 -4.00 -15.20 -7.50
C GLY A 220 -3.32 -16.39 -6.80
N PHE A 221 -2.04 -16.58 -7.10
CA PHE A 221 -1.19 -17.68 -6.63
C PHE A 221 0.21 -17.18 -6.27
N GLU A 222 0.80 -17.78 -5.22
CA GLU A 222 2.19 -17.57 -4.81
C GLU A 222 2.87 -18.93 -4.54
N ALA A 223 4.18 -19.00 -4.80
CA ALA A 223 5.03 -20.11 -4.42
C ALA A 223 6.31 -19.55 -3.78
N THR A 224 6.47 -19.78 -2.48
CA THR A 224 7.54 -19.20 -1.66
C THR A 224 8.46 -20.30 -1.16
N VAL A 225 9.73 -20.30 -1.58
CA VAL A 225 10.77 -21.14 -0.98
C VAL A 225 11.54 -20.30 0.03
N THR A 226 11.69 -20.81 1.27
CA THR A 226 12.43 -20.13 2.34
C THR A 226 13.53 -21.03 2.90
N ASP A 227 14.74 -20.49 3.08
CA ASP A 227 15.82 -21.07 3.89
C ASP A 227 16.21 -20.12 5.03
N LYS A 228 17.18 -20.51 5.87
CA LYS A 228 17.63 -19.75 7.06
C LYS A 228 18.06 -18.30 6.76
N THR A 229 18.46 -18.00 5.53
CA THR A 229 18.98 -16.68 5.10
C THR A 229 18.41 -16.20 3.76
N ARG A 230 17.54 -16.97 3.09
CA ARG A 230 16.99 -16.62 1.78
C ARG A 230 15.49 -16.85 1.70
N GLN A 231 14.85 -16.06 0.86
CA GLN A 231 13.48 -16.32 0.39
C GLN A 231 13.38 -16.06 -1.10
N LEU A 232 12.59 -16.88 -1.80
CA LEU A 232 12.22 -16.68 -3.21
C LEU A 232 10.71 -16.89 -3.36
N THR A 233 9.99 -15.79 -3.59
CA THR A 233 8.54 -15.80 -3.85
C THR A 233 8.29 -15.59 -5.34
N SER A 234 7.73 -16.59 -6.01
CA SER A 234 7.23 -16.49 -7.39
C SER A 234 5.72 -16.35 -7.39
N PHE A 235 5.16 -15.43 -8.18
CA PHE A 235 3.74 -15.07 -8.08
C PHE A 235 3.07 -14.78 -9.43
N TYR A 236 1.74 -15.03 -9.48
CA TYR A 236 0.83 -14.47 -10.49
C TYR A 236 -0.42 -13.96 -9.75
N LEU A 237 -0.63 -12.65 -9.79
CA LEU A 237 -1.64 -11.96 -8.99
C LEU A 237 -2.48 -11.04 -9.90
N GLN A 238 -3.75 -10.86 -9.53
CA GLN A 238 -4.65 -9.90 -10.18
C GLN A 238 -5.31 -9.08 -9.06
N PRO A 239 -5.15 -7.74 -9.04
CA PRO A 239 -5.78 -6.92 -8.01
C PRO A 239 -7.30 -7.08 -8.06
N VAL A 240 -7.96 -6.87 -6.94
CA VAL A 240 -9.43 -6.90 -6.86
C VAL A 240 -9.98 -5.53 -7.27
N ASP A 241 -10.88 -5.53 -8.27
CA ASP A 241 -11.70 -4.37 -8.63
C ASP A 241 -12.76 -4.19 -7.52
N THR A 242 -12.37 -3.48 -6.45
CA THR A 242 -13.27 -3.19 -5.32
C THR A 242 -14.42 -2.28 -5.74
N GLN A 243 -15.60 -2.44 -5.15
CA GLN A 243 -16.82 -1.70 -5.52
C GLN A 243 -17.66 -1.26 -4.29
N LEU A 244 -18.61 -0.35 -4.52
CA LEU A 244 -19.63 0.01 -3.54
C LEU A 244 -20.76 -1.03 -3.54
N GLY A 245 -21.11 -1.55 -2.37
CA GLY A 245 -22.13 -2.58 -2.19
C GLY A 245 -21.53 -3.89 -1.68
N GLY A 246 -22.32 -4.69 -0.96
CA GLY A 246 -21.81 -5.90 -0.32
C GLY A 246 -21.60 -7.08 -1.29
N PHE A 247 -20.54 -7.85 -1.05
CA PHE A 247 -20.17 -9.09 -1.76
C PHE A 247 -20.07 -8.95 -3.29
N ASN A 248 -19.73 -7.76 -3.79
CA ASN A 248 -19.62 -7.45 -5.22
C ASN A 248 -18.18 -7.25 -5.74
N ASP A 249 -17.16 -7.29 -4.89
CA ASP A 249 -15.74 -7.19 -5.27
C ASP A 249 -15.29 -8.37 -6.16
N ARG A 250 -14.61 -8.10 -7.29
CA ARG A 250 -14.19 -9.14 -8.25
C ARG A 250 -12.74 -8.97 -8.70
N ARG A 251 -12.04 -10.08 -8.97
CA ARG A 251 -10.74 -10.10 -9.66
C ARG A 251 -10.73 -9.22 -10.91
N SER A 252 -9.75 -8.32 -11.02
CA SER A 252 -9.60 -7.45 -12.18
C SER A 252 -9.41 -8.23 -13.47
N ARG A 253 -10.17 -7.87 -14.50
CA ARG A 253 -9.99 -8.40 -15.87
C ARG A 253 -8.99 -7.57 -16.69
N ASN A 254 -8.69 -6.36 -16.22
CA ASN A 254 -7.81 -5.40 -16.89
C ASN A 254 -6.37 -5.55 -16.41
N LYS A 255 -6.15 -5.50 -15.09
CA LYS A 255 -4.83 -5.58 -14.47
C LYS A 255 -4.41 -7.04 -14.16
N ALA A 256 -3.12 -7.32 -14.29
CA ALA A 256 -2.45 -8.49 -13.72
C ALA A 256 -0.96 -8.21 -13.55
N ILE A 257 -0.37 -8.80 -12.51
CA ILE A 257 1.07 -8.76 -12.23
C ILE A 257 1.61 -10.18 -12.04
N TRP A 258 2.87 -10.39 -12.43
CA TRP A 258 3.55 -11.68 -12.25
C TRP A 258 5.04 -11.46 -12.10
N GLY A 259 5.73 -12.29 -11.33
CA GLY A 259 7.12 -12.01 -11.03
C GLY A 259 7.80 -13.01 -10.12
N ALA A 260 9.01 -12.62 -9.73
CA ALA A 260 9.80 -13.28 -8.72
C ALA A 260 10.46 -12.21 -7.84
N TYR A 261 10.35 -12.38 -6.52
CA TYR A 261 10.98 -11.54 -5.51
C TYR A 261 11.96 -12.42 -4.71
N ALA A 262 13.23 -12.06 -4.67
CA ALA A 262 14.28 -12.83 -4.02
C ALA A 262 14.97 -11.99 -2.94
N THR A 263 14.93 -12.44 -1.69
CA THR A 263 15.58 -11.80 -0.54
C THR A 263 16.76 -12.65 -0.08
N GLN A 264 17.89 -12.00 0.24
CA GLN A 264 19.04 -12.59 0.92
C GLN A 264 19.35 -11.74 2.16
N TRP A 265 19.01 -12.27 3.33
CA TRP A 265 19.41 -11.71 4.62
C TRP A 265 20.89 -12.01 4.89
N PHE A 266 21.58 -11.13 5.62
CA PHE A 266 23.00 -11.35 5.96
C PHE A 266 23.20 -12.25 7.19
N ASP A 267 22.21 -12.33 8.07
CA ASP A 267 22.16 -13.32 9.16
C ASP A 267 20.74 -13.89 9.38
N ALA A 268 20.63 -14.90 10.25
CA ALA A 268 19.37 -15.57 10.56
C ALA A 268 18.44 -14.79 11.51
N LYS A 269 18.71 -13.50 11.79
CA LYS A 269 17.77 -12.59 12.48
C LYS A 269 16.90 -11.80 11.49
N HIS A 270 17.24 -11.85 10.19
CA HIS A 270 16.53 -11.18 9.09
C HIS A 270 16.43 -9.65 9.18
N LEU A 271 17.18 -9.03 10.10
CA LEU A 271 17.19 -7.58 10.38
C LEU A 271 17.82 -6.73 9.27
N ASN A 272 18.56 -7.34 8.35
CA ASN A 272 19.22 -6.67 7.23
C ASN A 272 19.52 -7.67 6.09
N GLY A 273 19.64 -7.13 4.88
CA GLY A 273 19.82 -7.93 3.68
C GLY A 273 19.68 -7.11 2.40
N PHE A 274 19.57 -7.81 1.29
CA PHE A 274 19.18 -7.22 0.01
C PHE A 274 18.08 -8.03 -0.68
N ASP A 275 17.26 -7.34 -1.46
CA ASP A 275 16.26 -7.92 -2.34
C ASP A 275 16.68 -7.72 -3.81
N VAL A 276 16.34 -8.67 -4.69
CA VAL A 276 16.38 -8.52 -6.15
C VAL A 276 15.07 -9.05 -6.71
N TYR A 277 14.42 -8.29 -7.60
CA TYR A 277 13.10 -8.64 -8.10
C TYR A 277 12.92 -8.37 -9.59
N TYR A 278 12.02 -9.15 -10.19
CA TYR A 278 11.42 -8.91 -11.49
C TYR A 278 9.90 -8.90 -11.34
N ILE A 279 9.25 -7.87 -11.89
CA ILE A 279 7.79 -7.69 -11.88
C ILE A 279 7.35 -7.37 -13.32
N GLY A 280 6.53 -8.24 -13.91
CA GLY A 280 5.76 -7.95 -15.10
C GLY A 280 4.39 -7.40 -14.73
N LEU A 281 3.98 -6.31 -15.38
CA LEU A 281 2.65 -5.70 -15.27
C LEU A 281 1.96 -5.71 -16.63
N ARG A 282 0.68 -6.07 -16.64
CA ARG A 282 -0.23 -5.88 -17.77
C ARG A 282 -1.44 -5.09 -17.31
N ASP A 283 -1.72 -3.98 -17.98
CA ASP A 283 -3.00 -3.29 -17.90
C ASP A 283 -3.63 -3.21 -19.30
N ARG A 284 -4.93 -3.54 -19.40
CA ARG A 284 -5.68 -3.44 -20.66
C ARG A 284 -6.19 -2.03 -20.93
N ASN A 285 -6.25 -1.17 -19.91
CA ASN A 285 -6.81 0.18 -19.95
C ASN A 285 -6.06 1.10 -18.96
N ALA A 286 -4.73 1.17 -19.10
CA ALA A 286 -3.93 2.20 -18.46
C ALA A 286 -4.31 3.59 -19.00
N VAL A 287 -4.10 4.62 -18.17
CA VAL A 287 -4.36 6.02 -18.50
C VAL A 287 -3.18 6.85 -17.99
N PHE A 288 -2.57 7.60 -18.89
CA PHE A 288 -1.48 8.55 -18.67
C PHE A 288 -1.88 9.90 -19.28
N ASP A 289 -1.06 10.93 -19.13
CA ASP A 289 -1.33 12.24 -19.74
C ASP A 289 -1.30 12.17 -21.28
N GLN A 290 -0.48 11.25 -21.85
CA GLN A 290 -0.50 10.88 -23.28
C GLN A 290 -1.78 10.12 -23.72
N GLY A 291 -2.74 9.85 -22.83
CA GLY A 291 -4.05 9.24 -23.15
C GLY A 291 -4.28 7.87 -22.54
N ALA A 292 -5.17 7.07 -23.14
CA ALA A 292 -5.63 5.78 -22.60
C ALA A 292 -5.37 4.61 -23.57
N GLY A 293 -4.94 3.46 -23.04
CA GLY A 293 -4.66 2.27 -23.84
C GLY A 293 -4.06 1.09 -23.08
N LYS A 294 -3.47 0.14 -23.80
CA LYS A 294 -2.86 -1.06 -23.22
C LYS A 294 -1.44 -0.77 -22.75
N GLN A 295 -1.09 -1.18 -21.54
CA GLN A 295 0.27 -1.17 -21.01
C GLN A 295 0.75 -2.61 -20.80
N LEU A 296 2.00 -2.87 -21.20
CA LEU A 296 2.78 -4.04 -20.80
C LEU A 296 4.13 -3.51 -20.31
N ALA A 297 4.44 -3.70 -19.04
CA ALA A 297 5.68 -3.24 -18.42
C ALA A 297 6.43 -4.40 -17.76
N HIS A 298 7.75 -4.29 -17.72
CA HIS A 298 8.69 -5.25 -17.17
C HIS A 298 9.72 -4.48 -16.33
N THR A 299 9.60 -4.61 -15.02
CA THR A 299 10.37 -3.89 -14.02
C THR A 299 11.39 -4.84 -13.40
N VAL A 300 12.66 -4.41 -13.34
CA VAL A 300 13.73 -5.11 -12.61
C VAL A 300 14.29 -4.13 -11.60
N GLY A 301 14.41 -4.57 -10.35
CA GLY A 301 14.92 -3.71 -9.27
C GLY A 301 15.65 -4.48 -8.19
N SER A 302 16.26 -3.72 -7.29
CA SER A 302 17.02 -4.21 -6.15
C SER A 302 16.89 -3.24 -4.98
N ARG A 303 16.94 -3.79 -3.76
CA ARG A 303 16.79 -3.06 -2.50
C ARG A 303 17.87 -3.50 -1.51
N LEU A 304 18.45 -2.56 -0.78
CA LEU A 304 19.36 -2.80 0.34
C LEU A 304 18.71 -2.23 1.60
N PHE A 305 18.45 -3.07 2.60
CA PHE A 305 17.71 -2.69 3.80
C PHE A 305 18.42 -3.13 5.08
N GLY A 306 18.10 -2.46 6.19
CA GLY A 306 18.49 -2.94 7.51
C GLY A 306 18.11 -2.04 8.67
N ASP A 307 18.08 -2.63 9.87
CA ASP A 307 17.84 -1.94 11.14
C ASP A 307 18.69 -2.58 12.26
N ASP A 308 19.59 -1.82 12.90
CA ASP A 308 20.33 -2.24 14.12
C ASP A 308 19.71 -1.69 15.42
N GLY A 309 18.58 -1.01 15.27
CA GLY A 309 17.80 -0.29 16.28
C GLY A 309 18.34 1.11 16.61
N ALA A 310 19.57 1.46 16.24
CA ALA A 310 20.08 2.83 16.25
C ALA A 310 20.10 3.39 14.83
N TRP A 311 20.71 2.69 13.88
CA TRP A 311 20.62 3.00 12.45
C TRP A 311 19.54 2.17 11.78
N HIS A 312 18.83 2.79 10.86
CA HIS A 312 18.05 2.11 9.84
C HIS A 312 18.32 2.69 8.44
N TRP A 313 18.13 1.85 7.43
CA TRP A 313 18.30 2.23 6.02
C TRP A 313 17.41 1.40 5.09
N ASN A 314 16.97 2.03 4.01
CA ASN A 314 16.25 1.41 2.91
C ASN A 314 16.61 2.13 1.60
N LEU A 315 17.44 1.50 0.76
CA LEU A 315 17.86 2.04 -0.53
C LEU A 315 17.31 1.11 -1.62
N GLU A 316 16.47 1.62 -2.51
CA GLU A 316 15.76 0.85 -3.53
C GLU A 316 15.91 1.51 -4.90
N ALA A 317 16.22 0.74 -5.94
CA ALA A 317 16.32 1.26 -7.31
C ALA A 317 15.74 0.26 -8.32
N ALA A 318 15.00 0.77 -9.29
CA ALA A 318 14.34 -0.02 -10.32
C ALA A 318 14.41 0.62 -11.71
N PHE A 319 14.45 -0.24 -12.72
CA PHE A 319 14.42 0.10 -14.13
C PHE A 319 13.27 -0.67 -14.82
N GLN A 320 12.50 0.01 -15.64
CA GLN A 320 11.30 -0.50 -16.27
C GLN A 320 11.34 -0.30 -17.78
N LEU A 321 10.98 -1.35 -18.52
CA LEU A 321 10.82 -1.34 -19.97
C LEU A 321 9.44 -1.86 -20.35
N GLY A 322 8.85 -1.34 -21.41
CA GLY A 322 7.52 -1.80 -21.80
C GLY A 322 7.01 -1.27 -23.13
N THR A 323 5.70 -1.40 -23.29
CA THR A 323 4.93 -0.68 -24.30
C THR A 323 3.67 -0.08 -23.68
N PHE A 324 3.35 1.16 -24.05
CA PHE A 324 2.06 1.79 -23.82
C PHE A 324 1.41 2.14 -25.17
N SER A 325 0.16 1.75 -25.36
CA SER A 325 -0.62 2.03 -26.59
C SER A 325 0.03 1.57 -27.92
N GLY A 326 0.99 0.64 -27.84
CA GLY A 326 1.80 0.16 -28.98
C GLY A 326 3.11 0.90 -29.21
N HIS A 327 3.34 1.99 -28.46
CA HIS A 327 4.60 2.74 -28.40
C HIS A 327 5.51 2.15 -27.32
N ARG A 328 6.83 2.34 -27.41
CA ARG A 328 7.77 1.90 -26.37
C ARG A 328 7.63 2.77 -25.13
N SER A 329 7.57 2.13 -23.96
CA SER A 329 7.74 2.77 -22.66
C SER A 329 9.12 2.45 -22.10
N GLN A 330 9.70 3.38 -21.33
CA GLN A 330 10.84 3.12 -20.45
C GLN A 330 10.76 4.08 -19.26
N ALA A 331 11.17 3.63 -18.08
CA ALA A 331 11.04 4.37 -16.83
C ALA A 331 12.12 3.94 -15.84
N TRP A 332 12.49 4.81 -14.91
CA TRP A 332 13.39 4.45 -13.81
C TRP A 332 13.14 5.30 -12.57
N GLY A 333 13.55 4.75 -11.42
CA GLY A 333 13.52 5.46 -10.15
C GLY A 333 14.49 4.86 -9.15
N ALA A 334 14.92 5.71 -8.21
CA ALA A 334 15.72 5.32 -7.06
C ALA A 334 15.26 6.11 -5.84
N GLY A 335 15.16 5.44 -4.70
CA GLY A 335 14.76 6.02 -3.42
C GLY A 335 15.68 5.58 -2.31
N ALA A 336 15.98 6.49 -1.39
CA ALA A 336 16.81 6.22 -0.23
C ALA A 336 16.20 6.84 1.03
N GLU A 337 15.95 6.01 2.02
CA GLU A 337 15.69 6.42 3.40
C GLU A 337 16.84 5.96 4.30
N THR A 338 17.26 6.81 5.23
CA THR A 338 18.11 6.41 6.34
C THR A 338 17.83 7.27 7.57
N GLY A 339 17.84 6.66 8.75
CA GLY A 339 17.59 7.36 10.00
C GLY A 339 18.42 6.86 11.17
N TYR A 340 18.53 7.73 12.18
CA TYR A 340 19.25 7.48 13.42
C TYR A 340 18.39 7.76 14.65
N ARG A 341 18.29 6.76 15.54
CA ARG A 341 17.50 6.76 16.77
C ARG A 341 18.39 6.95 17.99
N PHE A 342 18.14 8.02 18.74
CA PHE A 342 18.91 8.38 19.94
C PHE A 342 18.48 7.55 21.17
N ARG A 343 18.58 6.21 21.07
CA ARG A 343 18.10 5.21 22.04
C ARG A 343 18.46 5.48 23.51
N SER A 344 19.61 6.11 23.76
CA SER A 344 20.14 6.41 25.10
C SER A 344 19.65 7.73 25.70
N THR A 345 18.84 8.50 24.98
CA THR A 345 18.32 9.80 25.44
C THR A 345 16.83 9.73 25.82
N PRO A 346 16.37 10.54 26.80
CA PRO A 346 14.94 10.64 27.11
C PRO A 346 14.12 10.97 25.85
N LEU A 347 12.92 10.40 25.76
CA LEU A 347 12.02 10.45 24.60
C LEU A 347 12.50 9.72 23.33
N GLN A 348 13.75 9.22 23.28
CA GLN A 348 14.32 8.47 22.16
C GLN A 348 14.01 9.06 20.76
N PRO A 349 14.32 10.35 20.52
CA PRO A 349 14.04 10.99 19.24
C PRO A 349 14.77 10.29 18.08
N GLU A 350 14.21 10.46 16.89
CA GLU A 350 14.75 9.95 15.63
C GLU A 350 14.95 11.12 14.65
N ILE A 351 16.01 11.04 13.84
CA ILE A 351 16.21 11.93 12.69
C ILE A 351 16.39 11.03 11.47
N ALA A 352 15.56 11.23 10.45
CA ALA A 352 15.63 10.51 9.18
C ALA A 352 15.77 11.47 7.99
N LEU A 353 16.40 10.98 6.93
CA LEU A 353 16.49 11.61 5.62
C LEU A 353 15.93 10.64 4.59
N THR A 354 14.86 11.07 3.90
CA THR A 354 14.28 10.36 2.76
C THR A 354 14.48 11.20 1.51
N ALA A 355 14.97 10.60 0.43
CA ALA A 355 15.21 11.25 -0.85
C ALA A 355 14.89 10.29 -2.00
N ASP A 356 13.97 10.71 -2.87
CA ASP A 356 13.51 9.93 -4.01
C ASP A 356 13.74 10.69 -5.32
N ILE A 357 14.14 9.97 -6.37
CA ILE A 357 14.23 10.45 -7.74
C ILE A 357 13.55 9.45 -8.68
N VAL A 358 12.76 9.98 -9.60
CA VAL A 358 11.92 9.26 -10.55
C VAL A 358 12.00 10.05 -11.86
N SER A 359 12.01 9.36 -12.99
CA SER A 359 12.11 10.01 -14.30
C SER A 359 10.86 10.87 -14.63
N GLY A 360 10.90 11.77 -15.62
CA GLY A 360 9.72 12.59 -15.98
C GLY A 360 9.55 12.85 -17.49
N ASP A 361 8.29 12.84 -17.92
CA ASP A 361 7.82 13.21 -19.27
C ASP A 361 8.47 14.53 -19.76
N SER A 362 9.15 14.52 -20.90
CA SER A 362 9.76 15.67 -21.55
C SER A 362 8.97 16.20 -22.76
N ASP A 363 8.16 15.36 -23.43
CA ASP A 363 7.32 15.73 -24.57
C ASP A 363 6.08 14.82 -24.70
N PRO A 364 4.89 15.23 -24.23
CA PRO A 364 3.68 14.41 -24.30
C PRO A 364 3.08 14.26 -25.71
N ASP A 365 3.60 14.97 -26.72
CA ASP A 365 3.20 14.84 -28.14
C ASP A 365 4.13 13.89 -28.95
N ASP A 366 5.17 13.33 -28.32
CA ASP A 366 6.13 12.36 -28.90
C ASP A 366 5.51 10.96 -29.12
N ARG A 367 6.27 10.03 -29.74
CA ARG A 367 5.87 8.64 -30.01
C ARG A 367 6.48 7.61 -29.05
N LYS A 368 6.81 8.01 -27.84
CA LYS A 368 7.32 7.16 -26.75
C LYS A 368 6.64 7.61 -25.46
N LEU A 369 6.34 6.66 -24.57
CA LEU A 369 6.21 6.99 -23.15
C LEU A 369 7.63 6.94 -22.57
N ALA A 370 8.47 7.87 -23.00
CA ALA A 370 9.88 7.87 -22.64
C ALA A 370 10.07 8.61 -21.34
N ASP A 371 10.34 7.83 -20.29
CA ASP A 371 10.77 8.31 -18.99
C ASP A 371 9.65 8.99 -18.17
N ASP A 372 8.34 8.75 -18.42
CA ASP A 372 7.20 9.20 -17.56
C ASP A 372 7.14 8.45 -16.21
N ALA A 373 8.16 8.67 -15.39
CA ALA A 373 8.31 8.09 -14.07
C ALA A 373 7.17 8.44 -13.12
N ARG A 374 6.70 9.69 -13.12
CA ARG A 374 5.72 10.11 -12.11
C ARG A 374 4.38 9.40 -12.30
N ALA A 375 3.83 9.33 -13.50
CA ALA A 375 2.59 8.56 -13.67
C ALA A 375 2.82 7.04 -13.77
N GLU A 376 3.98 6.56 -14.27
CA GLU A 376 4.21 5.11 -14.43
C GLU A 376 4.72 4.43 -13.14
N LEU A 377 5.56 5.07 -12.32
CA LEU A 377 5.96 4.57 -11.00
C LEU A 377 5.02 4.99 -9.86
N ASP A 378 4.47 6.21 -9.81
CA ASP A 378 3.44 6.49 -8.78
C ASP A 378 2.20 5.60 -9.01
N ARG A 379 1.88 5.14 -10.24
CA ARG A 379 0.81 4.14 -10.40
C ARG A 379 1.21 2.72 -10.02
N VAL A 380 2.48 2.37 -10.07
CA VAL A 380 2.96 1.10 -9.50
C VAL A 380 3.11 1.20 -7.96
N ALA A 381 3.05 2.42 -7.39
CA ALA A 381 3.02 2.69 -5.94
C ALA A 381 1.66 3.18 -5.36
N GLN A 382 0.66 3.48 -6.20
CA GLN A 382 -0.63 4.09 -5.80
C GLN A 382 -1.87 3.57 -6.58
N CYS A 383 -1.70 2.80 -7.67
CA CYS A 383 -2.78 1.91 -8.16
C CYS A 383 -2.69 0.50 -7.54
N PHE A 384 -1.78 0.32 -6.57
CA PHE A 384 -1.67 -0.83 -5.68
C PHE A 384 -1.76 -0.33 -4.23
#